data_AF-E3N7B4-F1
#
_entry.id   AF-E3N7B4-F1
#
_cell.length_a   1.000
_cell.length_b   1.000
_cell.length_c   1.000
_cell.angle_alpha   90.00
_cell.angle_beta   90.00
_cell.angle_gamma   90.00
#
_symmetry.space_group_name_H-M   'P 1'
#
loop_
_entity.id
_entity.type
_entity.pdbx_description
1 polymer ?
#
loop_
_entity_poly.entity_id
_entity_poly.type
_entity_poly.pdbx_seq_one_letter_code
_entity_poly.pdbx_strand_id
1 'polypeptide(L)'
;MKTLILLLALSAVSFAQIGLAVPAGTKDFELPIHASDVKAFTRKLKNGETQTWNLSGANKGTWVDSVSLFSINLILVVNFFQKGKKIPSTNFVFVAPSNLKIKKVTKGDAGFYDYISTFAPVDPAPLPPGVHIDPGMPTGFDLTVN
;
A
#
# COMPACT_ATOMS: atom_id res chain seq x y z
N MET A 1 -38.29 23.66 -21.18
CA MET A 1 -38.81 22.28 -21.06
C MET A 1 -37.65 21.32 -21.29
N LYS A 2 -37.51 20.34 -20.38
CA LYS A 2 -36.97 18.97 -20.55
C LYS A 2 -35.73 18.75 -21.42
N THR A 3 -34.61 18.38 -20.76
CA THR A 3 -33.66 17.26 -21.04
C THR A 3 -32.35 17.59 -20.29
N LEU A 4 -31.64 16.75 -19.54
CA LEU A 4 -31.71 15.31 -19.30
C LEU A 4 -30.91 15.06 -17.99
N ILE A 5 -31.56 14.51 -16.97
CA ILE A 5 -30.89 13.90 -15.81
C ILE A 5 -30.66 12.45 -16.19
N LEU A 6 -29.41 12.02 -16.42
CA LEU A 6 -28.91 10.66 -16.13
C LEU A 6 -27.45 10.48 -16.58
N LEU A 7 -26.55 10.18 -15.65
CA LEU A 7 -25.78 8.93 -15.60
C LEU A 7 -24.90 8.97 -14.35
N LEU A 8 -25.40 8.38 -13.27
CA LEU A 8 -24.94 7.10 -12.74
C LEU A 8 -23.55 7.18 -12.11
N ALA A 9 -23.58 7.41 -10.79
CA ALA A 9 -22.86 6.62 -9.82
C ALA A 9 -21.48 6.09 -10.27
N LEU A 10 -20.45 6.92 -10.11
CA LEU A 10 -19.18 6.40 -9.63
C LEU A 10 -19.41 5.95 -8.18
N SER A 11 -20.02 4.78 -7.99
CA SER A 11 -19.77 4.01 -6.79
C SER A 11 -18.31 3.61 -6.85
N ALA A 12 -17.43 4.50 -6.39
CA ALA A 12 -16.11 4.10 -5.96
C ALA A 12 -16.35 2.93 -5.02
N VAL A 13 -15.89 1.75 -5.43
CA VAL A 13 -15.94 0.54 -4.62
C VAL A 13 -15.16 0.87 -3.36
N SER A 14 -15.87 1.26 -2.31
CA SER A 14 -15.30 1.41 -0.99
C SER A 14 -15.02 -0.02 -0.54
N PHE A 15 -13.84 -0.53 -0.91
CA PHE A 15 -13.23 -1.61 -0.15
C PHE A 15 -13.33 -1.19 1.30
N ALA A 16 -13.90 -2.06 2.14
CA ALA A 16 -13.93 -1.83 3.57
C ALA A 16 -12.47 -1.73 4.05
N GLN A 17 -11.96 -0.50 4.05
CA GLN A 17 -10.63 -0.20 4.53
C GLN A 17 -10.69 -0.42 6.03
N ILE A 18 -9.92 -1.40 6.50
CA ILE A 18 -9.70 -1.57 7.93
C ILE A 18 -8.86 -0.35 8.32
N GLY A 19 -9.55 0.68 8.78
CA GLY A 19 -8.97 1.94 9.23
C GLY A 19 -8.82 1.93 10.74
N LEU A 20 -7.64 2.28 11.25
CA LEU A 20 -7.44 2.51 12.69
C LEU A 20 -7.13 3.98 12.94
N ALA A 21 -7.87 4.56 13.88
CA ALA A 21 -7.56 5.89 14.40
C ALA A 21 -6.61 5.75 15.60
N VAL A 22 -5.41 6.32 15.49
CA VAL A 22 -4.34 6.24 16.49
C VAL A 22 -3.96 7.65 16.96
N PRO A 23 -3.85 7.92 18.27
CA PRO A 23 -3.41 9.23 18.75
C PRO A 23 -1.99 9.58 18.30
N ALA A 24 -1.76 10.84 17.94
CA ALA A 24 -0.43 11.38 17.70
C ALA A 24 0.47 11.17 18.94
N GLY A 25 1.71 10.74 18.70
CA GLY A 25 2.69 10.45 19.75
C GLY A 25 2.66 9.00 20.27
N THR A 26 1.74 8.16 19.80
CA THR A 26 1.75 6.72 20.10
C THR A 26 3.10 6.12 19.72
N LYS A 27 3.74 5.40 20.65
CA LYS A 27 5.08 4.83 20.46
C LYS A 27 4.98 3.38 20.01
N ASP A 28 5.99 2.93 19.26
CA ASP A 28 6.17 1.54 18.84
C ASP A 28 4.92 0.90 18.21
N PHE A 29 4.22 1.67 17.37
CA PHE A 29 3.00 1.22 16.71
C PHE A 29 3.32 0.28 15.55
N GLU A 30 2.85 -0.96 15.62
CA GLU A 30 2.98 -1.93 14.54
C GLU A 30 1.80 -1.80 13.56
N LEU A 31 2.12 -1.61 12.28
CA LEU A 31 1.12 -1.56 11.23
C LEU A 31 0.54 -2.97 11.03
N PRO A 32 -0.80 -3.16 11.14
CA PRO A 32 -1.44 -4.46 10.98
C PRO A 32 -1.61 -4.80 9.50
N ILE A 33 -0.48 -4.92 8.79
CA ILE A 33 -0.43 -5.32 7.39
C ILE A 33 -0.12 -6.82 7.38
N HIS A 34 -1.06 -7.64 6.93
CA HIS A 34 -0.90 -9.09 6.89
C HIS A 34 -0.04 -9.50 5.69
N ALA A 35 1.27 -9.50 5.92
CA ALA A 35 2.24 -9.56 4.84
C ALA A 35 3.10 -10.82 4.98
N SER A 36 2.69 -11.94 4.39
CA SER A 36 3.40 -13.23 4.57
C SER A 36 4.79 -13.21 3.94
N ASP A 37 4.94 -12.52 2.80
CA ASP A 37 6.14 -12.57 1.96
C ASP A 37 6.50 -11.18 1.42
N VAL A 38 7.00 -10.31 2.30
CA VAL A 38 7.21 -8.89 1.97
C VAL A 38 8.49 -8.66 1.20
N LYS A 39 8.37 -8.01 0.04
CA LYS A 39 9.49 -7.41 -0.69
C LYS A 39 9.71 -5.94 -0.32
N ALA A 40 8.61 -5.20 -0.19
CA ALA A 40 8.61 -3.79 0.17
C ALA A 40 7.26 -3.40 0.79
N PHE A 41 7.24 -2.33 1.58
CA PHE A 41 6.00 -1.69 2.00
C PHE A 41 5.73 -0.47 1.12
N THR A 42 4.47 -0.14 0.92
CA THR A 42 4.06 1.07 0.21
C THR A 42 3.16 1.91 1.10
N ARG A 43 3.15 3.22 0.87
CA ARG A 43 2.16 4.10 1.47
C ARG A 43 1.70 5.16 0.51
N LYS A 44 0.43 5.53 0.60
CA LYS A 44 -0.17 6.71 -0.02
C LYS A 44 -0.56 7.70 1.09
N LEU A 45 0.16 8.78 1.18
CA LEU A 45 -0.06 9.83 2.17
C LEU A 45 -1.29 10.67 1.81
N LYS A 46 -1.86 11.38 2.80
CA LYS A 46 -3.02 12.26 2.58
C LYS A 46 -2.79 13.38 1.57
N ASN A 47 -1.53 13.80 1.36
CA ASN A 47 -1.15 14.76 0.33
C ASN A 47 -1.10 14.16 -1.09
N GLY A 48 -1.38 12.87 -1.24
CA GLY A 48 -1.37 12.15 -2.52
C GLY A 48 -0.01 11.54 -2.90
N GLU A 49 1.05 11.84 -2.15
CA GLU A 49 2.37 11.25 -2.39
C GLU A 49 2.35 9.74 -2.16
N THR A 50 2.99 9.00 -3.06
CA THR A 50 3.16 7.55 -2.92
C THR A 50 4.62 7.28 -2.63
N GLN A 51 4.89 6.42 -1.66
CA GLN A 51 6.25 6.12 -1.23
C GLN A 51 6.42 4.62 -1.03
N THR A 52 7.63 4.12 -1.29
CA THR A 52 7.98 2.70 -1.12
C THR A 52 9.13 2.54 -0.13
N TRP A 53 9.00 1.61 0.82
CA TRP A 53 10.02 1.22 1.77
C TRP A 53 10.61 -0.12 1.35
N ASN A 54 11.84 -0.09 0.82
CA ASN A 54 12.49 -1.30 0.31
C ASN A 54 13.13 -2.11 1.45
N LEU A 55 12.98 -3.44 1.43
CA LEU A 55 13.63 -4.34 2.39
C LEU A 55 15.00 -4.86 1.91
N SER A 56 15.36 -4.62 0.65
CA SER A 56 16.64 -4.99 0.05
C SER A 56 17.12 -3.96 -0.98
N GLY A 57 18.37 -4.10 -1.46
CA GLY A 57 18.99 -3.18 -2.42
C GLY A 57 19.57 -1.90 -1.83
N ALA A 58 20.03 -0.97 -2.69
CA ALA A 58 20.74 0.26 -2.31
C ALA A 58 19.89 1.29 -1.52
N ASN A 59 18.58 1.11 -1.53
CA ASN A 59 17.59 1.93 -0.81
C ASN A 59 16.94 1.19 0.36
N LYS A 60 17.57 0.09 0.83
CA LYS A 60 17.06 -0.70 1.96
C LYS A 60 16.85 0.18 3.20
N GLY A 61 15.69 0.04 3.84
CA GLY A 61 15.38 0.71 5.10
C GLY A 61 15.16 2.22 4.94
N THR A 62 14.73 2.67 3.76
CA THR A 62 14.42 4.07 3.51
C THR A 62 13.20 4.18 2.60
N TRP A 63 12.36 5.20 2.85
CA TRP A 63 11.30 5.56 1.93
C TRP A 63 11.91 6.15 0.67
N VAL A 64 11.45 5.71 -0.49
CA VAL A 64 11.73 6.35 -1.77
C VAL A 64 10.42 6.85 -2.35
N ASP A 65 10.47 8.02 -2.97
CA ASP A 65 9.34 8.52 -3.72
C ASP A 65 9.01 7.52 -4.84
N SER A 66 7.76 7.06 -4.86
CA SER A 66 7.23 6.28 -5.96
C SER A 66 6.81 7.25 -7.04
N VAL A 67 7.69 7.47 -8.02
CA VAL A 67 7.27 8.08 -9.27
C VAL A 67 6.14 7.20 -9.82
N SER A 68 4.93 7.74 -9.78
CA SER A 68 3.72 7.07 -10.25
C SER A 68 3.95 6.73 -11.72
N LEU A 69 4.19 5.45 -12.02
CA LEU A 69 4.23 4.95 -13.39
C LEU A 69 2.79 4.89 -13.89
N PHE A 70 2.23 6.05 -14.19
CA PHE A 70 1.07 6.14 -15.06
C PHE A 70 1.50 5.60 -16.43
N SER A 71 0.93 4.46 -16.79
CA SER A 71 0.84 3.96 -18.16
C SER A 71 2.17 3.72 -18.88
N ILE A 72 2.74 2.53 -18.68
CA ILE A 72 3.48 1.87 -19.77
C ILE A 72 2.94 0.44 -19.93
N ASN A 73 2.30 0.22 -21.06
CA ASN A 73 1.83 -1.08 -21.52
C ASN A 73 2.99 -2.08 -21.51
N LEU A 74 2.69 -3.31 -21.05
CA LEU A 74 3.21 -4.59 -21.51
C LEU A 74 4.75 -4.74 -21.64
N ILE A 75 5.31 -5.64 -20.82
CA ILE A 75 6.69 -6.18 -20.86
C ILE A 75 7.76 -5.29 -20.23
N LEU A 76 7.90 -5.38 -18.89
CA LEU A 76 9.19 -5.66 -18.22
C LEU A 76 8.96 -5.86 -16.70
N VAL A 77 8.46 -7.03 -16.31
CA VAL A 77 8.42 -7.45 -14.90
C VAL A 77 9.79 -8.05 -14.53
N VAL A 78 10.81 -7.21 -14.39
CA VAL A 78 12.05 -7.65 -13.75
C VAL A 78 12.78 -6.45 -13.14
N ASN A 79 12.84 -6.43 -11.80
CA ASN A 79 13.58 -5.49 -10.95
C ASN A 79 12.93 -4.14 -10.61
N PHE A 80 11.73 -4.18 -9.99
CA PHE A 80 11.23 -3.04 -9.19
C PHE A 80 12.02 -2.90 -7.89
N PHE A 81 13.22 -2.33 -7.97
CA PHE A 81 13.76 -1.50 -6.90
C PHE A 81 13.51 -0.07 -7.34
N GLN A 82 12.58 0.63 -6.70
CA GLN A 82 12.27 1.98 -7.12
C GLN A 82 13.50 2.88 -6.92
N LYS A 83 14.05 3.36 -8.04
CA LYS A 83 15.08 4.39 -8.09
C LYS A 83 14.41 5.75 -7.90
N GLY A 84 13.84 5.96 -6.73
CA GLY A 84 13.23 7.23 -6.32
C GLY A 84 14.22 8.10 -5.53
N LYS A 85 13.89 9.37 -5.34
CA LYS A 85 14.60 10.24 -4.40
C LYS A 85 14.43 9.64 -2.99
N LYS A 86 15.54 9.47 -2.27
CA LYS A 86 15.50 9.02 -0.87
C LYS A 86 14.77 10.07 -0.04
N ILE A 87 13.80 9.59 0.74
CA ILE A 87 13.06 10.36 1.72
C ILE A 87 13.64 9.95 3.08
N PRO A 88 14.45 10.82 3.70
CA PRO A 88 15.02 10.52 5.00
C PRO A 88 13.91 10.21 6.00
N SER A 89 13.98 9.04 6.62
CA SER A 89 13.04 8.68 7.67
C SER A 89 13.69 7.77 8.68
N THR A 90 13.77 8.25 9.92
CA THR A 90 14.29 7.51 11.07
C THR A 90 13.18 6.92 11.93
N ASN A 91 11.92 7.18 11.56
CA ASN A 91 10.73 6.87 12.35
C ASN A 91 10.18 5.46 12.09
N PHE A 92 10.67 4.76 11.08
CA PHE A 92 10.17 3.44 10.68
C PHE A 92 11.24 2.37 10.88
N VAL A 93 10.82 1.18 11.30
CA VAL A 93 11.69 0.01 11.50
C VAL A 93 10.96 -1.22 10.97
N PHE A 94 11.65 -2.01 10.17
CA PHE A 94 11.15 -3.33 9.79
C PHE A 94 11.36 -4.31 10.95
N VAL A 95 10.28 -4.98 11.34
CA VAL A 95 10.27 -6.06 12.33
C VAL A 95 9.99 -7.34 11.56
N ALA A 96 11.03 -8.16 11.39
CA ALA A 96 10.90 -9.45 10.72
C ALA A 96 9.88 -10.34 11.45
N PRO A 97 9.11 -11.18 10.74
CA PRO A 97 9.22 -11.44 9.29
C PRO A 97 8.41 -10.50 8.39
N SER A 98 7.42 -9.77 8.93
CA SER A 98 6.33 -9.21 8.12
C SER A 98 5.91 -7.78 8.46
N ASN A 99 6.39 -7.20 9.56
CA ASN A 99 5.77 -6.01 10.13
C ASN A 99 6.61 -4.75 9.88
N LEU A 100 5.93 -3.63 9.65
CA LEU A 100 6.53 -2.31 9.67
C LEU A 100 6.07 -1.56 10.91
N LYS A 101 7.02 -1.14 11.73
CA LYS A 101 6.78 -0.43 12.98
C LYS A 101 7.07 1.06 12.85
N ILE A 102 6.19 1.89 13.37
CA ILE A 102 6.37 3.34 13.56
C ILE A 102 6.86 3.59 14.98
N LYS A 103 8.06 4.14 15.15
CA LYS A 103 8.64 4.41 16.47
C LYS A 103 7.81 5.41 17.27
N LYS A 104 7.33 6.47 16.61
CA LYS A 104 6.42 7.46 17.20
C LYS A 104 5.49 8.02 16.12
N VAL A 105 4.19 7.75 16.24
CA VAL A 105 3.18 8.18 15.26
C VAL A 105 3.09 9.71 15.22
N THR A 106 3.12 10.29 14.02
CA THR A 106 2.92 11.73 13.79
C THR A 106 1.80 11.96 12.79
N LYS A 107 1.24 13.18 12.73
CA LYS A 107 0.16 13.51 11.78
C LYS A 107 0.57 13.31 10.32
N GLY A 108 1.87 13.44 10.01
CA GLY A 108 2.42 13.22 8.68
C GLY A 108 2.51 11.74 8.28
N ASP A 109 2.34 10.82 9.23
CA ASP A 109 2.31 9.38 8.95
C ASP A 109 0.89 8.90 8.56
N ALA A 110 -0.12 9.76 8.60
CA ALA A 110 -1.46 9.39 8.19
C ALA A 110 -1.53 9.07 6.68
N GLY A 111 -2.15 7.96 6.34
CA GLY A 111 -2.25 7.49 4.97
C GLY A 111 -2.60 6.02 4.88
N PHE A 112 -2.74 5.55 3.65
CA PHE A 112 -2.97 4.15 3.35
C PHE A 112 -1.64 3.41 3.23
N TYR A 113 -1.49 2.30 3.92
CA TYR A 113 -0.31 1.44 3.91
C TYR A 113 -0.64 0.09 3.29
N ASP A 114 0.27 -0.44 2.49
CA ASP A 114 0.15 -1.76 1.89
C ASP A 114 1.53 -2.38 1.68
N TYR A 115 1.62 -3.55 1.04
CA TYR A 115 2.88 -4.20 0.74
C TYR A 115 2.95 -4.76 -0.68
N ILE A 116 4.17 -4.97 -1.15
CA ILE A 116 4.49 -5.68 -2.39
C ILE A 116 5.02 -7.05 -2.00
N SER A 117 4.37 -8.10 -2.50
CA SER A 117 4.81 -9.47 -2.29
C SER A 117 6.10 -9.79 -3.08
N THR A 118 6.91 -10.72 -2.57
CA THR A 118 8.02 -11.31 -3.34
C THR A 118 7.53 -12.19 -4.47
N PHE A 119 6.33 -12.76 -4.35
CA PHE A 119 5.70 -13.58 -5.38
C PHE A 119 4.99 -12.71 -6.42
N ALA A 120 5.11 -13.09 -7.69
CA ALA A 120 4.29 -12.50 -8.74
C ALA A 120 2.81 -12.85 -8.50
N PRO A 121 1.85 -11.97 -8.87
CA PRO A 121 0.46 -12.36 -8.91
C PRO A 121 0.35 -13.63 -9.76
N VAL A 122 -0.20 -14.69 -9.21
CA VAL A 122 -0.52 -15.88 -10.00
C VAL A 122 -1.67 -15.45 -10.91
N ASP A 123 -1.45 -15.48 -12.22
CA ASP A 123 -2.57 -15.31 -13.16
C ASP A 123 -3.63 -16.35 -12.79
N PRO A 124 -4.87 -15.94 -12.50
CA PRO A 124 -5.89 -16.88 -12.09
C PRO A 124 -6.10 -17.86 -13.24
N ALA A 125 -5.64 -19.09 -13.05
CA ALA A 125 -5.96 -20.17 -13.97
C ALA A 125 -7.49 -20.24 -14.12
N PRO A 126 -8.02 -20.52 -15.32
CA PRO A 126 -9.45 -20.62 -15.52
C PRO A 126 -10.04 -21.61 -14.51
N LEU A 127 -10.93 -21.10 -13.68
CA LEU A 127 -11.58 -21.88 -12.64
C LEU A 127 -12.48 -22.94 -13.29
N PRO A 128 -12.60 -24.13 -12.68
CA PRO A 128 -13.63 -25.09 -13.09
C PRO A 128 -15.04 -24.46 -13.03
N PRO A 129 -15.97 -24.88 -13.89
CA PRO A 129 -17.35 -24.40 -13.85
C PRO A 129 -17.96 -24.56 -12.44
N GLY A 130 -18.57 -23.50 -11.92
CA GLY A 130 -19.22 -23.50 -10.60
C GLY A 130 -18.33 -23.16 -9.40
N VAL A 131 -17.05 -22.83 -9.62
CA VAL A 131 -16.14 -22.37 -8.57
C VAL A 131 -16.06 -20.85 -8.57
N HIS A 132 -16.28 -20.23 -7.41
CA HIS A 132 -16.03 -18.82 -7.18
C HIS A 132 -14.77 -18.65 -6.33
N ILE A 133 -13.92 -17.67 -6.69
CA ILE A 133 -12.88 -17.18 -5.78
C ILE A 133 -13.55 -16.14 -4.88
N ASP A 134 -13.51 -16.35 -3.57
CA ASP A 134 -13.88 -15.30 -2.63
C ASP A 134 -12.96 -14.10 -2.83
N PRO A 135 -13.50 -12.86 -2.91
CA PRO A 135 -12.67 -11.68 -3.07
C PRO A 135 -11.63 -11.65 -1.94
N GLY A 136 -10.36 -11.64 -2.33
CA GLY A 136 -9.26 -11.59 -1.37
C GLY A 136 -9.44 -10.41 -0.42
N MET A 137 -9.20 -10.64 0.87
CA MET A 137 -9.26 -9.54 1.84
C MET A 137 -8.33 -8.41 1.40
N PRO A 138 -8.76 -7.13 1.50
CA PRO A 138 -7.89 -6.01 1.23
C PRO A 138 -6.66 -6.12 2.13
N THR A 139 -5.48 -6.16 1.52
CA THR A 139 -4.19 -6.33 2.22
C THR A 139 -3.71 -5.06 2.90
N GLY A 140 -4.24 -3.91 2.47
CA GLY A 140 -3.83 -2.61 2.96
C GLY A 140 -4.67 -2.06 4.11
N PHE A 141 -4.08 -1.13 4.82
CA PHE A 141 -4.52 -0.58 6.09
C PHE A 141 -4.54 0.95 6.05
N ASP A 142 -5.63 1.57 6.48
CA ASP A 142 -5.73 3.04 6.53
C ASP A 142 -5.39 3.56 7.94
N LEU A 143 -4.27 4.28 8.06
CA LEU A 143 -3.87 4.90 9.31
C LEU A 143 -4.41 6.33 9.40
N THR A 144 -5.35 6.53 10.31
CA THR A 144 -5.79 7.88 10.73
C THR A 144 -5.07 8.27 12.00
N VAL A 145 -4.53 9.50 12.05
CA VAL A 145 -3.85 10.03 13.23
C VAL A 145 -4.65 11.19 13.80
N ASN A 146 -5.07 11.04 15.07
CA ASN A 146 -5.84 12.05 15.81
C ASN A 146 -4.93 12.96 16.63
#